data_AF-A0A6P0RX92-F1
#
_entry.id   AF-A0A6P0RX92-F1
#
_cell.length_a   1.000
_cell.length_b   1.000
_cell.length_c   1.000
_cell.angle_alpha   90.00
_cell.angle_beta   90.00
_cell.angle_gamma   90.00
#
_symmetry.space_group_name_H-M   'P 1'
#
loop_
_entity.id
_entity.type
_entity.pdbx_description
1 polymer ?
#
loop_
_entity_poly.entity_id
_entity_poly.type
_entity_poly.pdbx_seq_one_letter_code
_entity_poly.pdbx_strand_id
1 'polypeptide(L)'
;MRNKLPHRKADDKSFLPSCLRLPSLEGLGVGSAFCLLALAQPAQAEALTALTPGIVINTFTECINDGVALVTGQNPVDQQGWQYAIDSANDGVDGLQVGGNAYEIYNLALKETADDILVAINANMPLTGVNGTPADDGNIGWGDLFFNFSGQDFSSASNAGDLFGVRFAGTNDSLVPDIGLYGDVTATSTTAINSGFSSIDAYNQHVATYGCTGVDCAPSLGDLAANDTYFNQNDSLNAIASGTYLTGISFLSDAELGAAGYALNQFAGEHTIAFRFSKSSI
;
A
#
# COMPACT_ATOMS: atom_id res chain seq x y z
N MET A 1 -18.95 47.19 30.61
CA MET A 1 -17.90 46.86 31.59
C MET A 1 -16.87 45.99 30.88
N ARG A 2 -15.64 46.47 30.76
CA ARG A 2 -14.55 45.86 29.97
C ARG A 2 -13.76 44.92 30.88
N ASN A 3 -13.67 43.63 30.56
CA ASN A 3 -12.73 42.72 31.23
C ASN A 3 -11.47 42.55 30.39
N LYS A 4 -10.33 42.85 31.04
CA LYS A 4 -8.96 42.75 30.54
C LYS A 4 -8.48 41.30 30.62
N LEU A 5 -7.87 40.82 29.53
CA LEU A 5 -7.00 39.65 29.48
C LEU A 5 -5.62 39.98 30.07
N PRO A 6 -4.93 39.06 30.76
CA PRO A 6 -3.52 39.22 31.12
C PRO A 6 -2.59 38.56 30.09
N HIS A 7 -1.61 39.35 29.65
CA HIS A 7 -0.42 38.92 28.91
C HIS A 7 0.41 37.91 29.70
N ARG A 8 0.84 36.82 29.05
CA ARG A 8 2.03 36.05 29.43
C ARG A 8 3.08 36.13 28.33
N LYS A 9 4.32 36.41 28.78
CA LYS A 9 5.54 36.58 28.00
C LYS A 9 6.01 35.27 27.39
N ALA A 10 6.58 35.38 26.20
CA ALA A 10 7.40 34.37 25.54
C ALA A 10 8.76 34.29 26.24
N ASP A 11 9.19 33.08 26.59
CA ASP A 11 10.57 32.77 26.91
C ASP A 11 11.11 31.83 25.82
N ASP A 12 11.99 32.42 25.03
CA ASP A 12 12.79 31.84 23.96
C ASP A 12 14.02 31.14 24.59
N LYS A 13 14.15 29.83 24.38
CA LYS A 13 15.35 29.06 24.76
C LYS A 13 15.72 28.09 23.66
N SER A 14 16.52 28.60 22.74
CA SER A 14 17.37 27.88 21.80
C SER A 14 18.18 26.78 22.51
N PHE A 15 17.91 25.53 22.18
CA PHE A 15 18.80 24.40 22.41
C PHE A 15 19.89 24.41 21.34
N LEU A 16 21.12 24.72 21.73
CA LEU A 16 22.32 24.41 20.94
C LEU A 16 23.03 23.21 21.60
N PRO A 17 23.56 22.26 20.82
CA PRO A 17 24.23 21.10 21.38
C PRO A 17 25.63 21.46 21.89
N SER A 18 25.94 20.95 23.08
CA SER A 18 27.24 21.03 23.74
C SER A 18 28.35 20.40 22.88
N CYS A 19 29.27 21.22 22.38
CA CYS A 19 30.56 20.75 21.89
C CYS A 19 31.38 20.17 23.05
N LEU A 20 31.72 18.89 22.92
CA LEU A 20 32.64 18.13 23.76
C LEU A 20 34.01 18.82 23.79
N ARG A 21 34.52 19.13 24.99
CA ARG A 21 35.91 19.59 25.19
C ARG A 21 36.86 18.39 25.15
N LEU A 22 37.79 18.38 24.19
CA LEU A 22 38.95 17.48 24.18
C LEU A 22 40.05 18.02 25.13
N PRO A 23 40.74 17.15 25.88
CA PRO A 23 41.93 17.53 26.64
C PRO A 23 43.15 17.66 25.72
N SER A 24 44.05 18.59 26.06
CA SER A 24 45.34 18.79 25.41
C SER A 24 46.28 17.61 25.69
N LEU A 25 46.86 17.04 24.65
CA LEU A 25 47.96 16.09 24.71
C LEU A 25 49.17 16.69 23.98
N GLU A 26 50.19 17.07 24.75
CA GLU A 26 51.54 17.26 24.26
C GLU A 26 52.22 15.88 24.12
N GLY A 27 52.84 15.60 22.99
CA GLY A 27 53.65 14.39 22.80
C GLY A 27 54.01 14.15 21.34
N LEU A 28 55.29 14.33 21.01
CA LEU A 28 55.87 14.09 19.69
C LEU A 28 55.63 12.64 19.19
N GLY A 29 55.21 12.52 17.93
CA GLY A 29 55.26 11.28 17.16
C GLY A 29 54.82 11.53 15.73
N VAL A 30 55.77 11.59 14.80
CA VAL A 30 55.51 11.67 13.36
C VAL A 30 54.94 10.33 12.91
N GLY A 31 53.62 10.17 13.01
CA GLY A 31 52.86 9.08 12.43
C GLY A 31 52.00 9.63 11.32
N SER A 32 52.30 9.26 10.07
CA SER A 32 51.46 9.55 8.91
C SER A 32 50.03 9.06 9.18
N ALA A 33 49.12 9.98 9.42
CA ALA A 33 47.70 9.71 9.51
C ALA A 33 47.18 9.42 8.09
N PHE A 34 47.15 8.13 7.72
CA PHE A 34 46.34 7.66 6.60
C PHE A 34 44.87 7.76 7.03
N CYS A 35 44.26 8.89 6.72
CA CYS A 35 42.83 9.07 6.83
C CYS A 35 42.19 8.25 5.70
N LEU A 36 41.83 6.99 5.99
CA LEU A 36 40.91 6.25 5.13
C LEU A 36 39.55 6.95 5.22
N LEU A 37 39.29 7.88 4.29
CA LEU A 37 37.92 8.19 3.94
C LEU A 37 37.34 6.92 3.29
N ALA A 38 36.60 6.15 4.07
CA ALA A 38 35.63 5.23 3.53
C ALA A 38 34.57 6.09 2.84
N LEU A 39 34.74 6.29 1.53
CA LEU A 39 33.65 6.73 0.68
C LEU A 39 32.63 5.60 0.73
N ALA A 40 31.58 5.77 1.52
CA ALA A 40 30.38 4.96 1.40
C ALA A 40 29.89 5.13 -0.03
N GLN A 41 30.14 4.14 -0.89
CA GLN A 41 29.45 4.08 -2.17
C GLN A 41 27.96 3.98 -1.82
N PRO A 42 27.09 4.84 -2.37
CA PRO A 42 25.66 4.58 -2.28
C PRO A 42 25.45 3.18 -2.84
N ALA A 43 24.79 2.31 -2.07
CA ALA A 43 24.35 1.02 -2.57
C ALA A 43 23.52 1.32 -3.84
N GLN A 44 24.06 0.94 -5.00
CA GLN A 44 23.24 0.95 -6.21
C GLN A 44 22.17 -0.09 -5.96
N ALA A 45 20.90 0.32 -5.93
CA ALA A 45 19.79 -0.61 -5.98
C ALA A 45 20.02 -1.52 -7.19
N GLU A 46 20.24 -2.81 -6.94
CA GLU A 46 20.23 -3.77 -8.03
C GLU A 46 18.79 -3.83 -8.53
N ALA A 47 18.56 -3.34 -9.75
CA ALA A 47 17.24 -3.34 -10.34
C ALA A 47 16.64 -4.76 -10.27
N LEU A 48 15.38 -4.88 -9.84
CA LEU A 48 14.69 -6.16 -9.79
C LEU A 48 14.75 -6.83 -11.16
N THR A 49 15.43 -7.97 -11.23
CA THR A 49 15.60 -8.70 -12.50
C THR A 49 14.35 -9.50 -12.85
N ALA A 50 13.66 -10.06 -11.86
CA ALA A 50 12.38 -10.77 -12.02
C ALA A 50 11.57 -10.76 -10.71
N LEU A 51 10.24 -10.81 -10.81
CA LEU A 51 9.37 -11.15 -9.69
C LEU A 51 9.61 -12.62 -9.31
N THR A 52 10.21 -12.85 -8.15
CA THR A 52 10.40 -14.20 -7.61
C THR A 52 9.12 -14.72 -6.95
N PRO A 53 8.82 -16.02 -7.02
CA PRO A 53 7.66 -16.59 -6.32
C PRO A 53 7.64 -16.26 -4.82
N GLY A 54 6.45 -16.01 -4.28
CA GLY A 54 6.21 -15.71 -2.87
C GLY A 54 6.18 -14.23 -2.50
N ILE A 55 6.41 -13.31 -3.45
CA ILE A 55 6.12 -11.88 -3.24
C ILE A 55 4.60 -11.73 -3.11
N VAL A 56 4.18 -11.02 -2.07
CA VAL A 56 2.77 -10.68 -1.82
C VAL A 56 2.51 -9.26 -2.29
N ILE A 57 1.47 -9.09 -3.09
CA ILE A 57 0.94 -7.81 -3.54
C ILE A 57 -0.47 -7.68 -3.01
N ASN A 58 -0.79 -6.60 -2.31
CA ASN A 58 -2.13 -6.45 -1.73
C ASN A 58 -2.61 -5.01 -1.76
N THR A 59 -3.94 -4.85 -1.75
CA THR A 59 -4.59 -3.57 -1.51
C THR A 59 -5.90 -3.79 -0.77
N PHE A 60 -6.32 -2.78 -0.02
CA PHE A 60 -7.62 -2.71 0.65
C PHE A 60 -8.28 -1.39 0.29
N THR A 61 -9.59 -1.29 0.45
CA THR A 61 -10.28 0.01 0.46
C THR A 61 -9.98 0.77 1.77
N GLU A 62 -10.22 2.08 1.81
CA GLU A 62 -9.86 2.93 2.96
C GLU A 62 -10.55 2.57 4.27
N CYS A 63 -11.68 1.89 4.15
CA CYS A 63 -12.49 1.43 5.27
C CYS A 63 -12.31 -0.07 5.57
N ILE A 64 -11.48 -0.79 4.81
CA ILE A 64 -11.47 -2.26 4.78
C ILE A 64 -12.89 -2.77 4.47
N ASN A 65 -13.61 -2.11 3.57
CA ASN A 65 -14.87 -2.63 3.06
C ASN A 65 -14.64 -3.86 2.18
N ASP A 66 -13.43 -4.00 1.65
CA ASP A 66 -12.97 -5.11 0.83
C ASP A 66 -11.44 -5.07 0.70
N GLY A 67 -10.81 -6.14 0.25
CA GLY A 67 -9.38 -6.20 -0.07
C GLY A 67 -8.95 -7.50 -0.73
N VAL A 68 -7.89 -7.42 -1.51
CA VAL A 68 -7.38 -8.55 -2.29
C VAL A 68 -5.86 -8.66 -2.15
N ALA A 69 -5.35 -9.89 -2.11
CA ALA A 69 -3.93 -10.19 -2.14
C ALA A 69 -3.59 -11.21 -3.23
N LEU A 70 -2.50 -10.96 -3.95
CA LEU A 70 -1.89 -11.84 -4.94
C LEU A 70 -0.55 -12.33 -4.43
N VAL A 71 -0.30 -13.62 -4.55
CA VAL A 71 1.00 -14.23 -4.24
C VAL A 71 1.65 -14.70 -5.54
N THR A 72 2.75 -14.06 -5.92
CA THR A 72 3.46 -14.41 -7.15
C THR A 72 3.88 -15.88 -7.18
N GLY A 73 3.67 -16.54 -8.31
CA GLY A 73 3.97 -17.95 -8.51
C GLY A 73 3.05 -18.94 -7.79
N GLN A 74 2.05 -18.47 -7.03
CA GLN A 74 1.05 -19.35 -6.41
C GLN A 74 0.07 -19.91 -7.46
N ASN A 75 -0.41 -19.04 -8.36
CA ASN A 75 -1.29 -19.42 -9.46
C ASN A 75 -0.55 -19.52 -10.80
N PRO A 76 -1.07 -20.30 -11.76
CA PRO A 76 -0.51 -20.35 -13.11
C PRO A 76 -0.54 -18.97 -13.79
N VAL A 77 0.55 -18.65 -14.48
CA VAL A 77 0.62 -17.52 -15.41
C VAL A 77 -0.16 -17.90 -16.67
N ASP A 78 -1.00 -17.00 -17.18
CA ASP A 78 -1.72 -17.22 -18.43
C ASP A 78 -0.78 -17.20 -19.65
N GLN A 79 -1.33 -17.46 -20.83
CA GLN A 79 -0.54 -17.48 -22.08
C GLN A 79 0.05 -16.12 -22.46
N GLN A 80 -0.46 -15.04 -21.88
CA GLN A 80 -0.01 -13.68 -22.12
C GLN A 80 0.91 -13.14 -21.02
N GLY A 81 1.22 -13.91 -19.98
CA GLY A 81 2.12 -13.49 -18.91
C GLY A 81 1.43 -12.86 -17.69
N TRP A 82 0.11 -12.93 -17.58
CA TRP A 82 -0.65 -12.41 -16.44
C TRP A 82 -0.81 -13.46 -15.33
N GLN A 83 -0.64 -13.00 -14.10
CA GLN A 83 -1.00 -13.70 -12.87
C GLN A 83 -2.22 -13.02 -12.27
N TYR A 84 -3.08 -13.80 -11.63
CA TYR A 84 -4.34 -13.34 -11.08
C TYR A 84 -4.52 -13.89 -9.67
N ALA A 85 -5.02 -13.04 -8.78
CA ALA A 85 -5.72 -13.43 -7.59
C ALA A 85 -7.19 -13.08 -7.78
N ILE A 86 -8.04 -14.10 -7.66
CA ILE A 86 -9.49 -13.96 -7.84
C ILE A 86 -10.08 -13.86 -6.45
N ASP A 87 -10.78 -12.77 -6.18
CA ASP A 87 -11.41 -12.56 -4.91
C ASP A 87 -12.84 -13.11 -4.88
N SER A 88 -13.46 -13.15 -3.71
CA SER A 88 -14.90 -13.39 -3.65
C SER A 88 -15.62 -12.24 -4.36
N ALA A 89 -16.71 -12.57 -5.04
CA ALA A 89 -17.55 -11.58 -5.72
C ALA A 89 -18.67 -11.06 -4.83
N ASN A 90 -18.66 -11.42 -3.54
CA ASN A 90 -19.73 -11.12 -2.62
C ASN A 90 -19.28 -10.76 -1.19
N ASP A 91 -18.08 -10.25 -0.95
CA ASP A 91 -17.61 -9.91 0.40
C ASP A 91 -17.32 -8.44 0.64
N GLY A 92 -17.38 -7.61 -0.41
CA GLY A 92 -17.44 -6.17 -0.25
C GLY A 92 -18.57 -5.75 0.70
N VAL A 93 -18.35 -4.77 1.58
CA VAL A 93 -19.32 -4.32 2.59
C VAL A 93 -19.74 -2.86 2.41
N ASP A 94 -21.04 -2.61 2.32
CA ASP A 94 -21.65 -1.27 2.46
C ASP A 94 -22.72 -1.28 3.56
N GLY A 95 -22.34 -0.84 4.76
CA GLY A 95 -23.23 -0.82 5.93
C GLY A 95 -23.64 -2.22 6.39
N LEU A 96 -24.86 -2.66 6.03
CA LEU A 96 -25.36 -4.02 6.29
C LEU A 96 -25.44 -4.87 5.02
N GLN A 97 -25.16 -4.27 3.86
CA GLN A 97 -25.10 -4.99 2.60
C GLN A 97 -23.73 -5.63 2.46
N VAL A 98 -23.72 -6.96 2.30
CA VAL A 98 -22.53 -7.75 1.99
C VAL A 98 -22.68 -8.29 0.56
N GLY A 99 -21.72 -8.00 -0.28
CA GLY A 99 -21.70 -8.36 -1.69
C GLY A 99 -22.45 -7.42 -2.63
N GLY A 100 -21.96 -7.33 -3.87
CA GLY A 100 -22.64 -6.68 -5.00
C GLY A 100 -22.86 -5.17 -4.82
N ASN A 101 -22.07 -4.54 -3.96
CA ASN A 101 -22.08 -3.10 -3.74
C ASN A 101 -20.86 -2.44 -4.42
N ALA A 102 -20.72 -1.13 -4.21
CA ALA A 102 -19.67 -0.35 -4.85
C ALA A 102 -18.25 -0.71 -4.40
N TYR A 103 -18.07 -1.34 -3.23
CA TYR A 103 -16.75 -1.64 -2.68
C TYR A 103 -16.16 -2.97 -3.16
N GLU A 104 -16.94 -3.77 -3.91
CA GLU A 104 -16.52 -5.09 -4.38
C GLU A 104 -15.26 -5.03 -5.24
N ILE A 105 -14.25 -5.81 -4.87
CA ILE A 105 -13.04 -6.09 -5.64
C ILE A 105 -13.15 -7.51 -6.17
N TYR A 106 -12.97 -7.71 -7.48
CA TYR A 106 -13.14 -9.03 -8.10
C TYR A 106 -11.81 -9.74 -8.37
N ASN A 107 -10.79 -8.98 -8.73
CA ASN A 107 -9.45 -9.53 -8.92
C ASN A 107 -8.38 -8.45 -8.83
N LEU A 108 -7.18 -8.93 -8.48
CA LEU A 108 -5.92 -8.25 -8.70
C LEU A 108 -5.11 -9.06 -9.71
N ALA A 109 -4.61 -8.38 -10.73
CA ALA A 109 -3.80 -8.98 -11.77
C ALA A 109 -2.43 -8.29 -11.86
N LEU A 110 -1.42 -9.09 -12.12
CA LEU A 110 -0.03 -8.65 -12.22
C LEU A 110 0.60 -9.25 -13.47
N LYS A 111 1.30 -8.42 -14.24
CA LYS A 111 2.15 -8.87 -15.34
C LYS A 111 3.50 -8.21 -15.25
N GLU A 112 4.52 -9.04 -15.40
CA GLU A 112 5.89 -8.59 -15.52
C GLU A 112 6.34 -8.64 -16.99
N THR A 113 7.05 -7.60 -17.41
CA THR A 113 7.77 -7.56 -18.68
C THR A 113 9.27 -7.39 -18.41
N ALA A 114 10.06 -7.20 -19.47
CA ALA A 114 11.48 -6.89 -19.31
C ALA A 114 11.69 -5.59 -18.50
N ASP A 115 10.86 -4.58 -18.76
CA ASP A 115 11.08 -3.20 -18.28
C ASP A 115 10.04 -2.75 -17.25
N ASP A 116 8.81 -3.25 -17.33
CA ASP A 116 7.67 -2.76 -16.55
C ASP A 116 7.03 -3.86 -15.70
N ILE A 117 6.48 -3.44 -14.55
CA ILE A 117 5.41 -4.15 -13.84
C ILE A 117 4.09 -3.48 -14.21
N LEU A 118 3.11 -4.29 -14.63
CA LEU A 118 1.75 -3.88 -14.96
C LEU A 118 0.80 -4.45 -13.91
N VAL A 119 -0.12 -3.62 -13.46
CA VAL A 119 -1.18 -3.98 -12.52
C VAL A 119 -2.54 -3.70 -13.16
N ALA A 120 -3.50 -4.59 -12.96
CA ALA A 120 -4.91 -4.33 -13.22
C ALA A 120 -5.77 -4.79 -12.04
N ILE A 121 -6.75 -3.97 -11.66
CA ILE A 121 -7.72 -4.26 -10.60
C ILE A 121 -9.10 -4.12 -11.22
N ASN A 122 -9.95 -5.14 -11.09
CA ASN A 122 -11.36 -5.01 -11.45
C ASN A 122 -12.20 -4.92 -10.19
N ALA A 123 -13.09 -3.95 -10.16
CA ALA A 123 -13.91 -3.64 -9.01
C ALA A 123 -15.16 -2.85 -9.43
N ASN A 124 -16.07 -2.67 -8.49
CA ASN A 124 -17.20 -1.74 -8.65
C ASN A 124 -16.87 -0.31 -8.24
N MET A 125 -15.77 -0.08 -7.51
CA MET A 125 -15.41 1.26 -7.06
C MET A 125 -14.65 2.01 -8.16
N PRO A 126 -15.07 3.22 -8.56
CA PRO A 126 -14.28 4.04 -9.48
C PRO A 126 -12.96 4.47 -8.82
N LEU A 127 -11.99 4.87 -9.65
CA LEU A 127 -10.68 5.34 -9.16
C LEU A 127 -10.79 6.55 -8.19
N THR A 128 -11.84 7.33 -8.32
CA THR A 128 -12.13 8.51 -7.48
C THR A 128 -12.84 8.18 -6.16
N GLY A 129 -13.02 6.89 -5.85
CA GLY A 129 -13.84 6.46 -4.72
C GLY A 129 -15.33 6.78 -4.91
N VAL A 130 -16.11 6.52 -3.88
CA VAL A 130 -17.55 6.80 -3.83
C VAL A 130 -17.87 7.78 -2.71
N ASN A 131 -19.08 8.36 -2.75
CA ASN A 131 -19.52 9.20 -1.64
C ASN A 131 -19.68 8.34 -0.38
N GLY A 132 -18.97 8.72 0.69
CA GLY A 132 -19.05 8.08 2.00
C GLY A 132 -19.34 9.14 3.04
N THR A 133 -20.61 9.45 3.29
CA THR A 133 -21.00 10.47 4.27
C THR A 133 -20.40 10.32 5.68
N PRO A 134 -20.00 9.12 6.15
CA PRO A 134 -19.30 8.96 7.43
C PRO A 134 -17.80 9.29 7.40
N ALA A 135 -17.18 9.44 6.22
CA ALA A 135 -15.78 9.80 6.10
C ALA A 135 -15.57 11.31 6.32
N ASP A 136 -14.42 11.68 6.89
CA ASP A 136 -14.11 13.08 7.23
C ASP A 136 -14.12 14.02 6.01
N ASP A 137 -13.74 13.54 4.83
CA ASP A 137 -13.75 14.29 3.58
C ASP A 137 -15.00 14.02 2.70
N GLY A 138 -15.88 13.09 3.15
CA GLY A 138 -17.08 12.65 2.44
C GLY A 138 -16.84 11.67 1.30
N ASN A 139 -15.63 11.12 1.15
CA ASN A 139 -15.25 10.11 0.18
C ASN A 139 -14.79 8.83 0.90
N ILE A 140 -15.14 7.68 0.35
CA ILE A 140 -14.45 6.43 0.68
C ILE A 140 -13.81 5.96 -0.62
N GLY A 141 -12.48 5.91 -0.61
CA GLY A 141 -11.66 5.57 -1.74
C GLY A 141 -10.87 4.28 -1.55
N TRP A 142 -9.84 4.19 -2.38
CA TRP A 142 -8.88 3.10 -2.38
C TRP A 142 -7.81 3.33 -1.34
N GLY A 143 -7.36 2.28 -0.64
CA GLY A 143 -6.06 2.30 -0.01
C GLY A 143 -4.94 2.33 -1.06
N ASP A 144 -3.71 2.13 -0.61
CA ASP A 144 -2.57 1.97 -1.49
C ASP A 144 -2.36 0.51 -1.89
N LEU A 145 -1.60 0.29 -2.97
CA LEU A 145 -1.16 -1.04 -3.37
C LEU A 145 0.24 -1.29 -2.82
N PHE A 146 0.44 -2.38 -2.09
CA PHE A 146 1.73 -2.71 -1.49
C PHE A 146 2.36 -3.91 -2.16
N PHE A 147 3.70 -3.90 -2.23
CA PHE A 147 4.52 -5.03 -2.63
C PHE A 147 5.46 -5.36 -1.49
N ASN A 148 5.45 -6.61 -1.03
CA ASN A 148 6.31 -7.09 0.03
C ASN A 148 7.29 -8.14 -0.51
N PHE A 149 8.54 -7.72 -0.74
CA PHE A 149 9.63 -8.57 -1.23
C PHE A 149 10.42 -9.24 -0.11
N SER A 150 10.15 -8.89 1.16
CA SER A 150 10.99 -9.29 2.30
C SER A 150 10.80 -10.75 2.73
N GLY A 151 9.68 -11.36 2.34
CA GLY A 151 9.25 -12.67 2.86
C GLY A 151 8.73 -12.65 4.30
N GLN A 152 8.62 -11.47 4.92
CA GLN A 152 8.01 -11.27 6.24
C GLN A 152 6.49 -11.05 6.11
N ASP A 153 5.78 -11.18 7.23
CA ASP A 153 4.38 -10.72 7.31
C ASP A 153 4.29 -9.19 7.07
N PHE A 154 3.08 -8.72 6.73
CA PHE A 154 2.86 -7.32 6.32
C PHE A 154 3.25 -6.32 7.42
N SER A 155 2.90 -6.61 8.68
CA SER A 155 3.20 -5.71 9.80
C SER A 155 4.70 -5.64 10.08
N SER A 156 5.41 -6.76 10.05
CA SER A 156 6.85 -6.81 10.24
C SER A 156 7.60 -6.06 9.14
N ALA A 157 7.23 -6.28 7.87
CA ALA A 157 7.81 -5.56 6.74
C ALA A 157 7.51 -4.05 6.81
N SER A 158 6.26 -3.67 7.12
CA SER A 158 5.86 -2.26 7.32
C SER A 158 6.67 -1.58 8.42
N ASN A 159 6.86 -2.25 9.57
CA ASN A 159 7.62 -1.69 10.69
C ASN A 159 9.11 -1.51 10.38
N ALA A 160 9.66 -2.35 9.49
CA ALA A 160 11.03 -2.26 9.02
C ALA A 160 11.23 -1.20 7.93
N GLY A 161 10.14 -0.74 7.29
CA GLY A 161 10.23 0.06 6.07
C GLY A 161 10.56 -0.78 4.84
N ASP A 162 10.35 -2.09 4.86
CA ASP A 162 10.75 -3.01 3.80
C ASP A 162 9.67 -3.19 2.70
N LEU A 163 8.62 -2.35 2.72
CA LEU A 163 7.58 -2.36 1.70
C LEU A 163 7.95 -1.44 0.53
N PHE A 164 7.42 -1.78 -0.64
CA PHE A 164 7.13 -0.80 -1.68
C PHE A 164 5.63 -0.53 -1.68
N GLY A 165 5.27 0.70 -2.01
CA GLY A 165 3.87 1.14 -2.04
C GLY A 165 3.60 1.94 -3.31
N VAL A 166 2.42 1.77 -3.89
CA VAL A 166 1.94 2.57 -5.02
C VAL A 166 0.72 3.34 -4.59
N ARG A 167 0.85 4.66 -4.53
CA ARG A 167 -0.29 5.57 -4.45
C ARG A 167 -0.86 5.75 -5.83
N PHE A 168 -1.94 5.04 -6.14
CA PHE A 168 -2.57 5.07 -7.46
C PHE A 168 -3.87 5.89 -7.49
N ALA A 169 -4.54 6.09 -6.36
CA ALA A 169 -5.76 6.90 -6.29
C ALA A 169 -5.45 8.30 -5.74
N GLY A 170 -5.93 9.33 -6.44
CA GLY A 170 -5.71 10.73 -6.02
C GLY A 170 -6.61 11.19 -4.88
N THR A 171 -7.69 10.46 -4.60
CA THR A 171 -8.62 10.77 -3.52
C THR A 171 -8.31 9.99 -2.25
N ASN A 172 -7.23 9.21 -2.21
CA ASN A 172 -6.91 8.47 -0.99
C ASN A 172 -6.21 9.32 0.08
N ASP A 173 -6.37 8.89 1.32
CA ASP A 173 -5.86 9.43 2.58
C ASP A 173 -4.42 8.97 2.89
N SER A 174 -3.70 8.57 1.84
CA SER A 174 -2.27 8.30 1.91
C SER A 174 -1.52 9.53 2.43
N LEU A 175 -0.58 9.34 3.35
CA LEU A 175 0.16 10.46 3.96
C LEU A 175 1.31 10.96 3.08
N VAL A 176 1.57 10.28 1.96
CA VAL A 176 2.53 10.70 0.93
C VAL A 176 1.84 11.51 -0.16
N PRO A 177 2.44 12.59 -0.69
CA PRO A 177 1.70 13.62 -1.43
C PRO A 177 1.42 13.32 -2.91
N ASP A 178 2.20 12.44 -3.55
CA ASP A 178 2.20 12.29 -5.01
C ASP A 178 1.66 10.91 -5.42
N ILE A 179 0.97 10.85 -6.56
CA ILE A 179 0.64 9.57 -7.21
C ILE A 179 1.93 8.97 -7.77
N GLY A 180 2.26 7.74 -7.37
CA GLY A 180 3.46 7.06 -7.83
C GLY A 180 3.92 5.92 -6.94
N LEU A 181 5.08 5.39 -7.29
CA LEU A 181 5.78 4.32 -6.59
C LEU A 181 6.70 4.90 -5.50
N TYR A 182 6.62 4.30 -4.33
CA TYR A 182 7.41 4.59 -3.15
C TYR A 182 8.18 3.36 -2.71
N GLY A 183 9.41 3.56 -2.24
CA GLY A 183 10.20 2.58 -1.51
C GLY A 183 10.36 3.00 -0.05
N ASP A 184 11.01 2.16 0.74
CA ASP A 184 11.19 2.37 2.18
C ASP A 184 9.84 2.59 2.92
N VAL A 185 8.79 1.89 2.49
CA VAL A 185 7.41 2.20 2.88
C VAL A 185 7.07 1.64 4.25
N THR A 186 6.49 2.50 5.09
CA THR A 186 5.70 2.09 6.24
C THR A 186 4.22 2.35 5.96
N ALA A 187 3.35 1.45 6.41
CA ALA A 187 1.90 1.56 6.24
C ALA A 187 1.20 2.08 7.52
N THR A 188 0.03 2.68 7.34
CA THR A 188 -0.89 3.12 8.39
C THR A 188 -2.31 2.67 8.06
N SER A 189 -3.16 2.63 9.07
CA SER A 189 -4.61 2.53 8.88
C SER A 189 -5.21 3.92 8.69
N THR A 190 -6.16 4.05 7.76
CA THR A 190 -7.02 5.24 7.60
C THR A 190 -8.47 4.98 8.00
N THR A 191 -8.78 3.80 8.54
CA THR A 191 -10.17 3.39 8.82
C THR A 191 -10.84 4.27 9.86
N ALA A 192 -10.10 4.78 10.85
CA ALA A 192 -10.66 5.68 11.86
C ALA A 192 -11.15 7.02 11.29
N ILE A 193 -10.53 7.50 10.21
CA ILE A 193 -10.89 8.75 9.51
C ILE A 193 -12.09 8.51 8.59
N ASN A 194 -12.20 7.30 8.04
CA ASN A 194 -13.24 6.92 7.08
C ASN A 194 -14.43 6.18 7.70
N SER A 195 -14.46 6.04 9.03
CA SER A 195 -15.45 5.23 9.76
C SER A 195 -15.48 3.75 9.31
N GLY A 196 -14.33 3.21 8.93
CA GLY A 196 -14.14 1.82 8.51
C GLY A 196 -14.00 0.83 9.66
N PHE A 197 -13.70 -0.41 9.30
CA PHE A 197 -13.46 -1.48 10.27
C PHE A 197 -12.17 -1.22 11.05
N SER A 198 -12.21 -1.41 12.36
CA SER A 198 -11.03 -1.24 13.21
C SER A 198 -9.94 -2.29 12.96
N SER A 199 -10.29 -3.43 12.35
CA SER A 199 -9.38 -4.51 12.04
C SER A 199 -9.91 -5.42 10.93
N ILE A 200 -9.02 -6.18 10.30
CA ILE A 200 -9.38 -7.22 9.32
C ILE A 200 -10.30 -8.29 9.95
N ASP A 201 -10.06 -8.68 11.20
CA ASP A 201 -10.95 -9.61 11.92
C ASP A 201 -12.38 -9.05 12.07
N ALA A 202 -12.53 -7.74 12.33
CA ALA A 202 -13.85 -7.12 12.43
C ALA A 202 -14.60 -7.13 11.10
N TYR A 203 -13.89 -6.87 9.98
CA TYR A 203 -14.42 -7.04 8.63
C TYR A 203 -14.85 -8.50 8.38
N ASN A 204 -13.95 -9.46 8.60
CA ASN A 204 -14.21 -10.88 8.40
C ASN A 204 -15.43 -11.37 9.20
N GLN A 205 -15.54 -10.95 10.46
CA GLN A 205 -16.70 -11.28 11.31
C GLN A 205 -17.98 -10.62 10.81
N HIS A 206 -17.90 -9.40 10.27
CA HIS A 206 -19.06 -8.74 9.68
C HIS A 206 -19.58 -9.52 8.47
N VAL A 207 -18.71 -9.84 7.51
CA VAL A 207 -19.05 -10.66 6.34
C VAL A 207 -19.63 -12.00 6.78
N ALA A 208 -19.01 -12.69 7.74
CA ALA A 208 -19.50 -13.97 8.25
C ALA A 208 -20.85 -13.88 8.98
N THR A 209 -21.14 -12.75 9.64
CA THR A 209 -22.37 -12.55 10.41
C THR A 209 -23.54 -12.16 9.52
N TYR A 210 -23.32 -11.18 8.64
CA TYR A 210 -24.38 -10.60 7.83
C TYR A 210 -24.58 -11.35 6.53
N GLY A 211 -23.54 -12.05 6.05
CA GLY A 211 -23.61 -13.03 4.98
C GLY A 211 -24.12 -12.45 3.66
N CYS A 212 -23.29 -12.53 2.62
CA CYS A 212 -23.80 -12.51 1.27
C CYS A 212 -24.78 -13.67 1.00
N THR A 213 -25.73 -13.47 0.10
CA THR A 213 -26.64 -14.54 -0.33
C THR A 213 -26.07 -15.24 -1.56
N GLY A 214 -25.49 -16.45 -1.44
CA GLY A 214 -24.97 -17.17 -2.62
C GLY A 214 -24.01 -18.34 -2.35
N VAL A 215 -23.49 -18.93 -3.44
CA VAL A 215 -22.28 -19.78 -3.46
C VAL A 215 -21.04 -18.86 -3.39
N ASP A 216 -19.93 -19.36 -2.83
CA ASP A 216 -18.69 -18.61 -2.64
C ASP A 216 -18.84 -17.36 -1.78
N CYS A 217 -19.68 -17.47 -0.73
CA CYS A 217 -19.95 -16.42 0.22
C CYS A 217 -19.16 -16.61 1.52
N ALA A 218 -17.95 -16.06 1.54
CA ALA A 218 -17.09 -15.98 2.71
C ALA A 218 -16.13 -14.80 2.53
N PRO A 219 -15.62 -14.20 3.61
CA PRO A 219 -14.52 -13.26 3.46
C PRO A 219 -13.37 -13.96 2.73
N SER A 220 -12.80 -13.26 1.76
CA SER A 220 -11.71 -13.67 0.91
C SER A 220 -10.69 -12.54 0.84
N LEU A 221 -9.45 -12.87 0.49
CA LEU A 221 -8.40 -11.90 0.19
C LEU A 221 -7.61 -12.38 -1.04
N GLY A 222 -8.32 -12.92 -2.04
CA GLY A 222 -7.72 -13.58 -3.20
C GLY A 222 -6.89 -14.83 -2.87
N ASP A 223 -5.58 -14.75 -3.08
CA ASP A 223 -4.65 -15.88 -2.91
C ASP A 223 -4.38 -16.24 -1.45
N LEU A 224 -4.59 -15.29 -0.55
CA LEU A 224 -4.47 -15.51 0.89
C LEU A 224 -5.83 -15.82 1.49
N ALA A 225 -5.84 -16.72 2.48
CA ALA A 225 -7.05 -16.93 3.27
C ALA A 225 -7.41 -15.64 4.04
N ALA A 226 -8.69 -15.40 4.29
CA ALA A 226 -9.13 -14.20 5.03
C ALA A 226 -8.50 -14.06 6.42
N ASN A 227 -8.16 -15.19 7.06
CA ASN A 227 -7.49 -15.25 8.35
C ASN A 227 -5.99 -15.60 8.25
N ASP A 228 -5.36 -15.39 7.09
CA ASP A 228 -3.94 -15.69 6.88
C ASP A 228 -3.07 -14.88 7.84
N THR A 229 -2.01 -15.53 8.34
CA THR A 229 -1.06 -14.94 9.28
C THR A 229 -0.17 -13.86 8.67
N TYR A 230 -0.12 -13.75 7.35
CA TYR A 230 0.54 -12.64 6.66
C TYR A 230 -0.01 -11.28 7.09
N PHE A 231 -1.32 -11.20 7.37
CA PHE A 231 -1.94 -10.01 7.93
C PHE A 231 -2.15 -10.16 9.44
N ASN A 232 -1.77 -9.13 10.20
CA ASN A 232 -2.20 -9.02 11.59
C ASN A 232 -3.70 -8.74 11.63
N GLN A 233 -4.47 -9.75 12.03
CA GLN A 233 -5.93 -9.71 12.06
C GLN A 233 -6.51 -8.64 13.01
N ASN A 234 -5.71 -8.10 13.93
CA ASN A 234 -6.11 -7.01 14.84
C ASN A 234 -5.76 -5.61 14.31
N ASP A 235 -5.26 -5.51 13.08
CA ASP A 235 -4.85 -4.26 12.44
C ASP A 235 -5.61 -4.06 11.11
N SER A 236 -5.47 -2.87 10.51
CA SER A 236 -6.15 -2.45 9.27
C SER A 236 -5.26 -1.56 8.40
N LEU A 237 -3.97 -1.91 8.29
CA LEU A 237 -3.01 -1.15 7.50
C LEU A 237 -3.38 -1.17 6.01
N ASN A 238 -3.69 -0.01 5.45
CA ASN A 238 -4.21 0.13 4.10
C ASN A 238 -3.69 1.34 3.32
N ALA A 239 -2.97 2.26 3.96
CA ALA A 239 -2.40 3.44 3.31
C ALA A 239 -0.92 3.63 3.65
N ILE A 240 -0.17 4.31 2.79
CA ILE A 240 1.24 4.64 2.99
C ILE A 240 1.33 5.73 4.06
N ALA A 241 2.00 5.42 5.16
CA ALA A 241 2.28 6.37 6.23
C ALA A 241 3.50 7.22 5.90
N SER A 242 4.53 6.60 5.34
CA SER A 242 5.75 7.25 4.87
C SER A 242 6.46 6.40 3.83
N GLY A 243 7.31 7.02 3.02
CA GLY A 243 8.15 6.36 2.04
C GLY A 243 8.94 7.36 1.21
N THR A 244 9.93 6.87 0.49
CA THR A 244 10.73 7.65 -0.47
C THR A 244 10.08 7.54 -1.85
N TYR A 245 9.68 8.67 -2.46
CA TYR A 245 9.17 8.66 -3.83
C TYR A 245 10.27 8.22 -4.80
N LEU A 246 9.97 7.22 -5.64
CA LEU A 246 10.91 6.64 -6.59
C LEU A 246 10.60 7.11 -8.02
N THR A 247 9.36 6.95 -8.45
CA THR A 247 8.91 7.33 -9.80
C THR A 247 7.39 7.45 -9.87
N GLY A 248 6.89 8.11 -10.92
CA GLY A 248 5.47 8.14 -11.24
C GLY A 248 5.00 6.82 -11.87
N ILE A 249 3.69 6.63 -11.87
CA ILE A 249 3.03 5.53 -12.60
C ILE A 249 2.39 6.05 -13.89
N SER A 250 2.16 5.16 -14.85
CA SER A 250 1.40 5.47 -16.07
C SER A 250 0.12 4.65 -16.10
N PHE A 251 -1.04 5.31 -16.05
CA PHE A 251 -2.32 4.63 -16.27
C PHE A 251 -2.41 4.08 -17.69
N LEU A 252 -3.07 2.94 -17.83
CA LEU A 252 -3.29 2.26 -19.09
C LEU A 252 -4.75 2.46 -19.51
N SER A 253 -4.96 2.87 -20.75
CA SER A 253 -6.27 2.78 -21.40
C SER A 253 -6.65 1.32 -21.68
N ASP A 254 -7.93 1.04 -21.89
CA ASP A 254 -8.41 -0.29 -22.33
C ASP A 254 -7.65 -0.81 -23.56
N ALA A 255 -7.31 0.08 -24.50
CA ALA A 255 -6.56 -0.28 -25.69
C ALA A 255 -5.12 -0.72 -25.38
N GLU A 256 -4.43 -0.02 -24.46
CA GLU A 256 -3.08 -0.37 -24.02
C GLU A 256 -3.09 -1.65 -23.18
N LEU A 257 -4.07 -1.79 -22.29
CA LEU A 257 -4.24 -2.96 -21.46
C LEU A 257 -4.56 -4.21 -22.30
N GLY A 258 -5.46 -4.09 -23.28
CA GLY A 258 -5.75 -5.13 -24.26
C GLY A 258 -4.55 -5.47 -25.15
N ALA A 259 -3.76 -4.47 -25.56
CA ALA A 259 -2.50 -4.70 -26.29
C ALA A 259 -1.44 -5.41 -25.43
N ALA A 260 -1.47 -5.21 -24.11
CA ALA A 260 -0.69 -5.98 -23.15
C ALA A 260 -1.25 -7.40 -22.92
N GLY A 261 -2.28 -7.83 -23.64
CA GLY A 261 -2.84 -9.18 -23.62
C GLY A 261 -3.81 -9.44 -22.46
N TYR A 262 -4.20 -8.41 -21.72
CA TYR A 262 -5.20 -8.55 -20.66
C TYR A 262 -6.60 -8.74 -21.26
N ALA A 263 -7.37 -9.70 -20.74
CA ALA A 263 -8.72 -9.98 -21.19
C ALA A 263 -9.76 -9.09 -20.48
N LEU A 264 -10.08 -7.93 -21.08
CA LEU A 264 -10.94 -6.88 -20.50
C LEU A 264 -12.33 -7.34 -20.01
N ASN A 265 -12.86 -8.45 -20.53
CA ASN A 265 -14.19 -8.96 -20.17
C ASN A 265 -14.15 -10.30 -19.41
N GLN A 266 -12.97 -10.67 -18.87
CA GLN A 266 -12.80 -11.94 -18.16
C GLN A 266 -13.42 -11.90 -16.76
N PHE A 267 -13.36 -10.75 -16.09
CA PHE A 267 -13.79 -10.57 -14.70
C PHE A 267 -14.94 -9.57 -14.61
N ALA A 268 -15.72 -9.69 -13.54
CA ALA A 268 -16.76 -8.73 -13.20
C ALA A 268 -16.16 -7.39 -12.74
N GLY A 269 -17.02 -6.42 -12.45
CA GLY A 269 -16.66 -5.06 -12.04
C GLY A 269 -17.11 -4.03 -13.06
N GLU A 270 -17.57 -2.89 -12.54
CA GLU A 270 -17.91 -1.72 -13.36
C GLU A 270 -16.66 -0.95 -13.82
N HIS A 271 -15.53 -1.16 -13.17
CA HIS A 271 -14.29 -0.45 -13.42
C HIS A 271 -13.09 -1.40 -13.52
N THR A 272 -12.17 -1.07 -14.42
CA THR A 272 -10.82 -1.64 -14.48
C THR A 272 -9.82 -0.51 -14.25
N ILE A 273 -9.09 -0.57 -13.14
CA ILE A 273 -8.01 0.37 -12.83
C ILE A 273 -6.72 -0.32 -13.22
N ALA A 274 -6.02 0.24 -14.20
CA ALA A 274 -4.77 -0.34 -14.68
C ALA A 274 -3.69 0.71 -14.82
N PHE A 275 -2.48 0.34 -14.41
CA PHE A 275 -1.31 1.18 -14.47
C PHE A 275 -0.04 0.34 -14.58
N ARG A 276 1.06 1.01 -14.86
CA ARG A 276 2.39 0.41 -14.87
C ARG A 276 3.44 1.32 -14.25
N PHE A 277 4.54 0.72 -13.82
CA PHE A 277 5.75 1.42 -13.40
C PHE A 277 7.00 0.63 -13.81
N SER A 278 8.13 1.34 -13.90
CA SER A 278 9.41 0.77 -14.33
C SER A 278 10.01 -0.12 -13.25
N LYS A 279 10.49 -1.30 -13.65
CA LYS A 279 11.29 -2.19 -12.80
C LYS A 279 12.65 -1.61 -12.43
N SER A 280 13.17 -0.68 -13.22
CA SER A 280 14.45 -0.03 -12.90
C SER A 280 14.40 0.83 -11.63
N SER A 281 13.21 1.06 -11.08
CA SER A 281 12.98 1.85 -9.88
C SER A 281 12.93 1.01 -8.61
N ILE A 282 12.88 -0.32 -8.71
CA ILE A 282 12.80 -1.27 -7.59
C ILE A 282 14.04 -2.15 -7.52
#